data_AF-A0A6M1YLU0-F1
#
_entry.id   AF-A0A6M1YLU0-F1
#
_cell.length_a   1.000
_cell.length_b   1.000
_cell.length_c   1.000
_cell.angle_alpha   90.00
_cell.angle_beta   90.00
_cell.angle_gamma   90.00
#
_symmetry.space_group_name_H-M   'P 1'
#
loop_
_entity.id
_entity.type
_entity.pdbx_description
1 polymer ?
#
loop_
_entity_poly.entity_id
_entity_poly.type
_entity_poly.pdbx_seq_one_letter_code
_entity_poly.pdbx_strand_id
1 'polypeptide(L)' 'MKKNSAQCSFCGREEDQVEKLVSGPNAYICDKCIGLCLNIIEKKAT' A
#
# COMPACT_ATOMS: atom_id res chain seq x y z
N MET A 1 9.54 -6.08 22.74
CA MET A 1 8.70 -7.05 21.98
C MET A 1 7.28 -6.50 22.01
N LYS A 2 6.50 -6.28 20.94
CA LYS A 2 6.60 -6.47 19.48
C LYS A 2 6.49 -5.09 18.82
N LYS A 3 7.30 -4.76 17.81
CA LYS A 3 7.00 -3.60 16.95
C LYS A 3 5.74 -3.98 16.19
N ASN A 4 4.63 -3.31 16.46
CA ASN A 4 3.42 -3.45 15.67
C ASN A 4 3.67 -2.63 14.39
N SER A 5 4.57 -3.13 13.53
CA SER A 5 4.93 -2.46 12.28
C SER A 5 3.67 -2.34 11.44
N ALA A 6 3.29 -1.11 11.07
CA ALA A 6 2.21 -0.93 10.12
C ALA A 6 2.63 -1.59 8.79
N GLN A 7 1.76 -2.44 8.25
CA GLN A 7 2.01 -3.20 7.04
C GLN A 7 0.95 -2.86 6.00
N CYS A 8 1.38 -2.73 4.74
CA CYS A 8 0.47 -2.55 3.63
C CYS A 8 -0.52 -3.71 3.56
N SER A 9 -1.82 -3.41 3.62
CA SER A 9 -2.90 -4.41 3.62
C SER A 9 -2.99 -5.20 2.32
N PHE A 10 -2.31 -4.75 1.25
CA PHE A 10 -2.37 -5.36 -0.08
C PHE A 10 -1.16 -6.26 -0.39
N CYS A 11 0.05 -5.85 0.02
CA CYS A 11 1.27 -6.61 -0.28
C CYS A 11 2.02 -7.13 0.96
N GLY A 12 1.58 -6.77 2.17
CA GLY A 12 2.17 -7.20 3.44
C GLY A 12 3.51 -6.55 3.79
N ARG A 13 4.03 -5.64 2.96
CA ARG A 13 5.30 -4.94 3.23
C ARG A 13 5.18 -4.00 4.42
N GLU A 14 6.21 -3.98 5.24
CA GLU A 14 6.33 -3.05 6.37
C GLU A 14 6.67 -1.62 5.87
N GLU A 15 6.46 -0.63 6.73
CA GLU A 15 6.74 0.78 6.45
C GLU A 15 8.19 1.05 6.01
N ASP A 16 9.17 0.30 6.52
CA ASP A 16 10.59 0.43 6.15
C ASP A 16 10.96 -0.19 4.79
N GLN A 17 10.05 -0.95 4.17
CA GLN A 17 10.23 -1.61 2.87
C GLN A 17 9.60 -0.85 1.70
N VAL A 18 8.98 0.29 1.98
CA VAL A 18 8.23 1.14 1.03
C VAL A 18 8.64 2.60 1.21
N GLU A 19 8.44 3.42 0.17
CA GLU A 19 8.80 4.84 0.26
C GLU A 19 7.75 5.58 1.09
N LYS A 20 6.48 5.22 0.91
CA LYS A 20 5.35 5.81 1.63
C LYS A 20 4.34 4.74 2.00
N LEU A 21 3.87 4.78 3.25
CA LEU A 21 2.74 4.00 3.72
C LEU A 21 1.61 4.97 4.12
N VAL A 22 0.47 4.87 3.45
CA VAL A 22 -0.71 5.70 3.72
C VAL A 22 -1.64 4.94 4.67
N SER A 23 -1.99 5.58 5.78
CA SER A 23 -2.89 5.04 6.81
C SER A 23 -4.33 5.52 6.58
N GLY A 24 -5.28 4.59 6.53
CA GLY A 24 -6.71 4.85 6.56
C GLY A 24 -7.35 4.29 7.84
N PRO A 25 -8.67 4.53 8.08
CA PRO A 25 -9.34 4.11 9.30
C PRO A 25 -9.25 2.60 9.61
N ASN A 26 -9.22 1.75 8.58
CA ASN A 26 -9.21 0.29 8.71
C ASN A 26 -8.19 -0.42 7.80
N ALA A 27 -7.30 0.32 7.13
CA ALA A 27 -6.39 -0.26 6.14
C ALA A 27 -5.15 0.62 5.94
N TYR A 28 -4.09 0.01 5.41
CA TYR A 28 -2.86 0.69 5.01
C TYR A 28 -2.54 0.36 3.55
N ILE A 29 -2.06 1.33 2.79
CA ILE A 29 -1.66 1.11 1.39
C ILE A 29 -0.34 1.82 1.10
N CYS A 30 0.60 1.13 0.44
CA CYS A 30 1.89 1.70 0.08
C CYS A 30 1.92 2.32 -1.33
N ASP A 31 2.92 3.16 -1.59
CA ASP A 31 3.16 3.82 -2.89
C ASP A 31 3.12 2.84 -4.08
N LYS A 32 3.76 1.67 -3.93
CA LYS A 32 3.82 0.63 -4.97
C LYS A 32 2.43 0.08 -5.29
N CYS A 33 1.62 -0.22 -4.27
CA CYS A 33 0.27 -0.73 -4.45
C CYS A 33 -0.64 0.33 -5.07
N ILE A 34 -0.50 1.60 -4.69
CA ILE A 34 -1.21 2.72 -5.34
C ILE A 34 -0.90 2.75 -6.83
N GLY A 35 0.40 2.71 -7.21
CA GLY A 35 0.81 2.72 -8.62
C GLY A 35 0.25 1.54 -9.42
N LEU A 36 0.24 0.33 -8.84
CA LEU A 36 -0.36 -0.85 -9.46
C LEU A 36 -1.88 -0.69 -9.65
N CYS A 37 -2.59 -0.20 -8.62
CA CYS A 37 -4.03 0.05 -8.71
C CYS A 37 -4.35 1.12 -9.77
N LEU A 38 -3.58 2.21 -9.83
CA LEU A 38 -3.74 3.24 -10.85
C LEU A 38 -3.53 2.67 -12.25
N ASN A 39 -2.50 1.87 -12.48
CA ASN A 39 -2.27 1.24 -13.78
C ASN A 39 -3.43 0.35 -14.24
N ILE A 40 -4.03 -0.40 -13.30
CA ILE A 40 -5.20 -1.26 -13.57
C ILE A 40 -6.43 -0.42 -13.93
N ILE A 41 -6.63 0.70 -13.24
CA ILE A 41 -7.75 1.62 -13.48
C ILE A 41 -7.59 2.32 -14.83
N GLU A 42 -6.41 2.87 -15.10
CA GLU A 42 -6.10 3.57 -16.36
C GLU A 42 -6.22 2.64 -17.58
N LYS A 43 -5.81 1.37 -17.45
CA LYS A 43 -5.94 0.37 -18.53
C LYS A 43 -7.38 -0.01 -18.91
N LYS A 44 -8.39 0.40 -18.14
CA LYS A 44 -9.81 0.14 -18.45
C LYS A 44 -10.55 1.31 -19.11
N ALA A 45 -9.85 2.39 -19.49
CA ALA A 45 -10.44 3.53 -20.20
C ALA A 45 -10.47 3.33 -21.73
N THR A 46 -10.92 2.16 -22.20
CA THR A 46 -11.17 1.85 -23.62
C THR A 46 -12.52 1.21 -23.79
#